data_AF-A0A2E8MBI2-F1
#
_entry.id   AF-A0A2E8MBI2-F1
#
_cell.length_a   1.000
_cell.length_b   1.000
_cell.length_c   1.000
_cell.angle_alpha   90.00
_cell.angle_beta   90.00
_cell.angle_gamma   90.00
#
_symmetry.space_group_name_H-M   'P 1'
#
loop_
_entity.id
_entity.type
_entity.pdbx_description
1 polymer ?
#
loop_
_entity_poly.entity_id
_entity_poly.type
_entity_poly.pdbx_seq_one_letter_code
_entity_poly.pdbx_strand_id
1 'polypeptide(L)'
;MVGLSYMQNKSLCIFLASFGAVICASSGEKPKNFKAPENRLAYADVVVPILQGKCYDCHGTGKDQKKKGGLLLDSWEGLLEGGEEAAALVPGDVKESFMIEVLLLPEDDDYHMPPKKKTQMEAPEIAFLEWWVGGLPKGKQQPKDQTLKELNAPQSILDAAAKLASPEELAVARMALESAKKKAEDAAAAKRKAIDGALNALKRDELFKTSLMYVSQDSTELEFTAVSLRKSLNDEGFKKLAPIADSLATVKVGSTLISESVLISELPKMKNLTKLDLSQTEISDGGLDAVAQLKELEWLNLYGSNVTDAGLLKLRALPKLQKLYLWDSKATPEGAAALKKELPGLETYFGVN
;
A
#
# COMPACT_ATOMS: atom_id res chain seq x y z
N MET A 1 38.27 -48.04 -39.20
CA MET A 1 37.21 -48.04 -38.17
C MET A 1 37.46 -46.80 -37.32
N VAL A 2 36.95 -45.63 -37.70
CA VAL A 2 35.66 -45.04 -37.26
C VAL A 2 35.52 -45.17 -35.73
N GLY A 3 35.49 -44.12 -34.91
CA GLY A 3 35.52 -42.67 -35.12
C GLY A 3 35.05 -41.96 -33.83
N LEU A 4 35.33 -40.65 -33.75
CA LEU A 4 34.62 -39.61 -32.97
C LEU A 4 34.72 -39.69 -31.42
N SER A 5 34.92 -38.62 -30.64
CA SER A 5 34.63 -37.20 -30.87
C SER A 5 35.60 -36.29 -30.12
N TYR A 6 35.98 -35.22 -30.81
CA TYR A 6 36.73 -34.07 -30.34
C TYR A 6 35.70 -32.99 -29.95
N MET A 7 35.69 -32.52 -28.70
CA MET A 7 35.02 -31.26 -28.34
C MET A 7 36.00 -30.38 -27.61
N GLN A 8 36.43 -29.34 -28.32
CA GLN A 8 37.05 -28.14 -27.77
C GLN A 8 36.07 -27.50 -26.78
N ASN A 9 36.51 -27.20 -25.57
CA ASN A 9 35.88 -26.16 -24.78
C ASN A 9 36.94 -25.13 -24.39
N LYS A 10 36.75 -23.90 -24.88
CA LYS A 10 37.64 -22.78 -24.67
C LYS A 10 37.55 -22.32 -23.21
N SER A 11 38.71 -22.12 -22.60
CA SER A 11 38.88 -21.32 -21.38
C SER A 11 38.29 -19.92 -21.58
N LEU A 12 37.53 -19.44 -20.60
CA LEU A 12 37.44 -18.02 -20.31
C LEU A 12 37.58 -17.82 -18.81
N CYS A 13 38.59 -17.05 -18.44
CA CYS A 13 39.03 -16.79 -17.08
C CYS A 13 38.01 -16.00 -16.26
N ILE A 14 37.81 -16.47 -15.03
CA ILE A 14 37.96 -15.75 -13.75
C ILE A 14 37.49 -14.29 -13.72
N PHE A 15 36.38 -14.05 -13.02
CA PHE A 15 36.30 -13.02 -11.97
C PHE A 15 35.50 -13.60 -10.79
N LEU A 16 36.22 -14.06 -9.77
CA LEU A 16 35.69 -14.36 -8.45
C LEU A 16 35.42 -13.02 -7.75
N ALA A 17 34.15 -12.60 -7.67
CA ALA A 17 33.72 -11.61 -6.70
C ALA A 17 33.24 -12.35 -5.45
N SER A 18 34.16 -12.51 -4.50
CA SER A 18 33.94 -12.99 -3.16
C SER A 18 32.98 -12.07 -2.41
N PHE A 19 31.70 -12.46 -2.31
CA PHE A 19 30.81 -11.96 -1.26
C PHE A 19 31.18 -12.68 0.04
N GLY A 20 32.12 -12.08 0.77
CA GLY A 20 32.39 -12.42 2.16
C GLY A 20 31.22 -11.93 3.02
N ALA A 21 30.22 -12.78 3.22
CA ALA A 21 29.31 -12.63 4.34
C ALA A 21 30.10 -12.97 5.61
N VAL A 22 30.49 -11.95 6.38
CA VAL A 22 30.92 -12.13 7.76
C VAL A 22 29.67 -12.50 8.56
N ILE A 23 29.33 -13.79 8.58
CA ILE A 23 28.39 -14.37 9.53
C ILE A 23 29.21 -14.71 10.76
N CYS A 24 29.08 -13.89 11.80
CA CYS A 24 29.56 -14.22 13.13
C CYS A 24 28.38 -14.07 14.09
N ALA A 25 27.59 -15.13 14.24
CA ALA A 25 26.85 -15.45 15.45
C ALA A 25 26.36 -16.89 15.37
N SER A 26 26.76 -17.66 16.38
CA SER A 26 26.46 -19.06 16.61
C SER A 26 25.02 -19.27 17.09
N SER A 27 24.24 -20.07 16.36
CA SER A 27 23.35 -21.13 16.87
C SER A 27 22.44 -21.58 15.72
N GLY A 28 22.39 -22.88 15.48
CA GLY A 28 21.74 -23.49 14.32
C GLY A 28 20.22 -23.54 14.38
N GLU A 29 19.54 -22.44 14.71
CA GLU A 29 18.10 -22.35 14.49
C GLU A 29 17.82 -21.72 13.12
N LYS A 30 17.10 -22.45 12.27
CA LYS A 30 16.61 -21.92 10.99
C LYS A 30 15.78 -20.66 11.30
N PRO A 31 15.96 -19.54 10.58
CA PRO A 31 15.15 -18.35 10.82
C PRO A 31 13.68 -18.70 10.64
N LYS A 32 12.90 -18.59 11.73
CA LYS A 32 11.44 -18.76 11.68
C LYS A 32 10.89 -17.71 10.71
N ASN A 33 10.05 -18.14 9.78
CA ASN A 33 9.52 -17.28 8.74
C ASN A 33 8.63 -16.20 9.36
N PHE A 34 9.06 -14.93 9.34
CA PHE A 34 8.46 -13.86 10.14
C PHE A 34 7.28 -13.17 9.41
N LYS A 35 6.17 -12.93 10.13
CA LYS A 35 4.97 -12.25 9.60
C LYS A 35 4.78 -10.87 10.24
N ALA A 36 4.56 -9.85 9.41
CA ALA A 36 4.10 -8.53 9.87
C ALA A 36 2.78 -8.66 10.67
N PRO A 37 2.50 -7.81 11.67
CA PRO A 37 1.34 -7.96 12.56
C PRO A 37 0.03 -8.23 11.83
N GLU A 38 -0.28 -7.47 10.79
CA GLU A 38 -1.49 -7.60 9.99
C GLU A 38 -1.61 -8.95 9.26
N ASN A 39 -0.48 -9.62 8.99
CA ASN A 39 -0.41 -10.90 8.31
C ASN A 39 -0.31 -12.09 9.29
N ARG A 40 -0.30 -11.84 10.61
CA ARG A 40 -0.33 -12.89 11.64
C ARG A 40 -1.73 -13.48 11.73
N LEU A 41 -1.79 -14.79 11.87
CA LEU A 41 -3.00 -15.51 12.22
C LEU A 41 -3.43 -15.16 13.64
N ALA A 42 -4.69 -14.77 13.82
CA ALA A 42 -5.20 -14.30 15.10
C ALA A 42 -5.04 -15.36 16.20
N TYR A 43 -5.34 -16.62 15.88
CA TYR A 43 -5.22 -17.69 16.85
C TYR A 43 -3.80 -18.26 16.93
N ALA A 44 -3.28 -18.82 15.84
CA ALA A 44 -2.02 -19.56 15.86
C ALA A 44 -0.78 -18.69 16.11
N ASP A 45 -0.74 -17.47 15.58
CA ASP A 45 0.44 -16.59 15.67
C ASP A 45 0.33 -15.57 16.83
N VAL A 46 -0.83 -15.43 17.50
CA VAL A 46 -1.00 -14.47 18.61
C VAL A 46 -1.62 -15.08 19.86
N VAL A 47 -2.84 -15.64 19.82
CA VAL A 47 -3.50 -16.23 21.00
C VAL A 47 -2.67 -17.38 21.58
N VAL A 48 -2.22 -18.32 20.74
CA VAL A 48 -1.48 -19.49 21.21
C VAL A 48 -0.18 -19.10 21.95
N PRO A 49 0.67 -18.19 21.43
CA PRO A 49 1.82 -17.67 22.18
C PRO A 49 1.48 -17.07 23.56
N ILE A 50 0.38 -16.31 23.67
CA ILE A 50 -0.08 -15.77 24.95
C ILE A 50 -0.40 -16.92 25.91
N LEU A 51 -1.22 -17.88 25.47
CA LEU A 51 -1.65 -19.01 26.30
C LEU A 51 -0.46 -19.91 26.69
N GLN A 52 0.50 -20.12 25.79
CA GLN A 52 1.73 -20.85 26.09
C GLN A 52 2.56 -20.16 27.16
N GLY A 53 2.70 -18.83 27.08
CA GLY A 53 3.53 -18.06 28.01
C GLY A 53 2.92 -17.88 29.40
N LYS A 54 1.59 -17.93 29.53
CA LYS A 54 0.87 -17.53 30.75
C LYS A 54 0.00 -18.63 31.36
N CYS A 55 -0.52 -19.55 30.55
CA CYS A 55 -1.60 -20.45 30.95
C CYS A 55 -1.19 -21.94 30.93
N TYR A 56 -0.48 -22.39 29.89
CA TYR A 56 -0.27 -23.81 29.64
C TYR A 56 0.53 -24.51 30.75
N ASP A 57 1.42 -23.81 31.43
CA ASP A 57 2.13 -24.30 32.61
C ASP A 57 1.24 -25.03 33.63
N CYS A 58 -0.03 -24.61 33.75
CA CYS A 58 -1.02 -25.20 34.66
C CYS A 58 -2.27 -25.76 33.95
N HIS A 59 -2.53 -25.37 32.70
CA HIS A 59 -3.76 -25.71 31.96
C HIS A 59 -3.49 -26.33 30.58
N GLY A 60 -2.35 -26.99 30.39
CA GLY A 60 -2.03 -27.74 29.17
C GLY A 60 -1.87 -29.25 29.40
N THR A 61 -1.56 -29.97 28.33
CA THR A 61 -1.38 -31.43 28.28
C THR A 61 0.08 -31.90 28.42
N GLY A 62 1.02 -31.02 28.79
CA GLY A 62 2.45 -31.30 28.92
C GLY A 62 2.80 -32.31 30.02
N LYS A 63 3.98 -32.94 29.90
CA LYS A 63 4.38 -34.16 30.64
C LYS A 63 4.49 -34.07 32.17
N ASP A 64 4.28 -32.89 32.76
CA ASP A 64 4.27 -32.66 34.22
C ASP A 64 3.14 -31.70 34.64
N GLN A 65 2.14 -31.48 33.77
CA GLN A 65 1.09 -30.48 33.96
C GLN A 65 -0.12 -31.09 34.70
N LYS A 66 -0.40 -30.55 35.88
CA LYS A 66 -1.64 -30.86 36.62
C LYS A 66 -2.76 -30.08 35.96
N LYS A 67 -3.79 -30.73 35.42
CA LYS A 67 -5.05 -30.10 34.97
C LYS A 67 -5.75 -29.41 36.15
N LYS A 68 -5.27 -28.23 36.54
CA LYS A 68 -5.81 -27.53 37.71
C LYS A 68 -7.24 -27.10 37.41
N GLY A 69 -8.15 -27.43 38.33
CA GLY A 69 -9.59 -27.18 38.17
C GLY A 69 -10.20 -27.88 36.95
N GLY A 70 -9.63 -29.01 36.50
CA GLY A 70 -10.11 -29.75 35.33
C GLY A 70 -9.89 -29.08 33.97
N LEU A 71 -9.35 -27.87 33.95
CA LEU A 71 -9.29 -27.01 32.76
C LEU A 71 -8.15 -27.36 31.79
N LEU A 72 -8.47 -27.34 30.49
CA LEU A 72 -7.53 -27.46 29.37
C LEU A 72 -7.69 -26.27 28.41
N LEU A 73 -6.59 -25.56 28.14
CA LEU A 73 -6.57 -24.38 27.27
C LEU A 73 -5.78 -24.59 25.97
N ASP A 74 -5.17 -25.76 25.79
CA ASP A 74 -4.32 -26.09 24.63
C ASP A 74 -5.04 -26.85 23.51
N SER A 75 -6.35 -27.03 23.62
CA SER A 75 -7.22 -27.56 22.58
C SER A 75 -8.50 -26.73 22.46
N TRP A 76 -9.08 -26.73 21.27
CA TRP A 76 -10.34 -26.02 21.03
C TRP A 76 -11.48 -26.62 21.85
N GLU A 77 -11.56 -27.95 21.91
CA GLU A 77 -12.55 -28.66 22.70
C GLU A 77 -12.41 -28.34 24.19
N GLY A 78 -11.18 -28.29 24.71
CA GLY A 78 -10.90 -27.94 26.10
C GLY A 78 -11.31 -26.50 26.43
N LEU A 79 -11.04 -25.56 25.53
CA LEU A 79 -11.49 -24.17 25.66
C LEU A 79 -13.02 -24.08 25.79
N LEU A 80 -13.76 -24.84 24.98
CA LEU A 80 -15.22 -24.83 25.01
C LEU A 80 -15.82 -25.58 26.21
N GLU A 81 -15.20 -26.68 26.63
CA GLU A 81 -15.64 -27.48 27.79
C GLU A 81 -15.38 -26.72 29.09
N GLY A 82 -14.21 -26.08 29.19
CA GLY A 82 -13.80 -25.35 30.39
C GLY A 82 -13.32 -26.26 31.52
N GLY A 83 -13.42 -25.73 32.74
CA GLY A 83 -13.02 -26.43 33.96
C GLY A 83 -14.22 -26.86 34.80
N GLU A 84 -13.97 -27.12 36.08
CA GLU A 84 -15.00 -27.51 37.06
C GLU A 84 -16.06 -26.41 37.30
N GLU A 85 -15.74 -25.16 36.98
CA GLU A 85 -16.61 -23.98 37.21
C GLU A 85 -17.52 -23.67 36.01
N ALA A 86 -16.91 -23.39 34.85
CA ALA A 86 -17.61 -22.92 33.67
C ALA A 86 -16.78 -23.14 32.39
N ALA A 87 -17.42 -22.96 31.23
CA ALA A 87 -16.76 -22.91 29.93
C ALA A 87 -15.69 -21.81 29.92
N ALA A 88 -14.46 -22.16 29.52
CA ALA A 88 -13.39 -21.16 29.47
C ALA A 88 -13.61 -20.16 28.33
N LEU A 89 -14.14 -20.65 27.20
CA LEU A 89 -14.43 -19.87 26.01
C LEU A 89 -15.90 -20.07 25.59
N VAL A 90 -16.62 -18.96 25.49
CA VAL A 90 -17.92 -18.88 24.82
C VAL A 90 -17.75 -18.02 23.56
N PRO A 91 -17.67 -18.64 22.36
CA PRO A 91 -17.41 -17.91 21.12
C PRO A 91 -18.40 -16.77 20.86
N GLY A 92 -17.88 -15.56 20.66
CA GLY A 92 -18.67 -14.36 20.42
C GLY A 92 -19.29 -13.75 21.67
N ASP A 93 -18.95 -14.26 22.87
CA ASP A 93 -19.44 -13.73 24.14
C ASP A 93 -18.30 -13.59 25.16
N VAL A 94 -17.77 -12.38 25.25
CA VAL A 94 -16.66 -12.04 26.15
C VAL A 94 -17.06 -12.19 27.61
N LYS A 95 -18.32 -11.85 27.95
CA LYS A 95 -18.79 -11.84 29.34
C LYS A 95 -19.04 -13.24 29.88
N GLU A 96 -19.52 -14.13 29.02
CA GLU A 96 -19.75 -15.53 29.40
C GLU A 96 -18.49 -16.40 29.27
N SER A 97 -17.39 -15.85 28.75
CA SER A 97 -16.11 -16.55 28.65
C SER A 97 -15.34 -16.44 29.97
N PHE A 98 -15.43 -17.49 30.80
CA PHE A 98 -14.82 -17.48 32.13
C PHE A 98 -13.32 -17.22 32.12
N MET A 99 -12.62 -17.63 31.04
CA MET A 99 -11.20 -17.31 30.87
C MET A 99 -10.95 -15.80 30.88
N ILE A 100 -11.82 -14.98 30.29
CA ILE A 100 -11.63 -13.52 30.29
C ILE A 100 -11.94 -12.94 31.68
N GLU A 101 -13.00 -13.43 32.32
CA GLU A 101 -13.41 -12.99 33.65
C GLU A 101 -12.27 -13.10 34.66
N VAL A 102 -11.63 -14.26 34.75
CA VAL A 102 -10.55 -14.51 35.72
C VAL A 102 -9.29 -13.70 35.47
N LEU A 103 -9.07 -13.17 34.25
CA LEU A 103 -7.95 -12.29 33.92
C LEU A 103 -8.18 -10.85 34.40
N LEU A 104 -9.44 -10.47 34.61
CA LEU A 104 -9.87 -9.11 34.99
C LEU A 104 -10.09 -8.96 36.50
N LEU A 105 -9.99 -10.06 37.26
CA LEU A 105 -10.10 -10.04 38.71
C LEU A 105 -8.91 -9.28 39.34
N PRO A 106 -9.08 -8.73 40.55
CA PRO A 106 -7.95 -8.23 41.33
C PRO A 106 -6.92 -9.32 41.59
N GLU A 107 -5.63 -8.99 41.59
CA GLU A 107 -4.57 -9.99 41.77
C GLU A 107 -4.69 -10.80 43.07
N ASP A 108 -5.37 -10.25 44.09
CA ASP A 108 -5.65 -10.88 45.38
C ASP A 108 -6.91 -11.73 45.48
N ASP A 109 -7.68 -11.82 44.40
CA ASP A 109 -8.77 -12.77 44.29
C ASP A 109 -8.24 -14.21 44.13
N ASP A 110 -8.92 -15.17 44.74
CA ASP A 110 -8.53 -16.60 44.70
C ASP A 110 -8.74 -17.21 43.30
N TYR A 111 -9.63 -16.65 42.50
CA TYR A 111 -9.88 -17.05 41.12
C TYR A 111 -9.02 -16.28 40.11
N HIS A 112 -8.26 -15.27 40.55
CA HIS A 112 -7.40 -14.50 39.65
C HIS A 112 -6.37 -15.37 38.94
N MET A 113 -6.32 -15.23 37.62
CA MET A 113 -5.35 -15.93 36.79
C MET A 113 -4.58 -14.93 35.92
N PRO A 114 -3.26 -15.09 35.76
CA PRO A 114 -2.38 -16.07 36.42
C PRO A 114 -2.22 -15.82 37.93
N PRO A 115 -1.93 -16.85 38.76
CA PRO A 115 -1.72 -16.64 40.20
C PRO A 115 -0.59 -15.65 40.48
N LYS A 116 -0.64 -14.89 41.59
CA LYS A 116 0.35 -13.84 41.95
C LYS A 116 1.83 -14.18 41.76
N LYS A 117 2.21 -15.45 41.93
CA LYS A 117 3.61 -15.93 41.80
C LYS A 117 4.03 -16.23 40.36
N LYS A 118 3.12 -16.12 39.39
CA LYS A 118 3.33 -16.34 37.97
C LYS A 118 3.33 -15.00 37.23
N THR A 119 3.92 -15.00 36.04
CA THR A 119 3.94 -13.84 35.14
C THR A 119 2.52 -13.40 34.83
N GLN A 120 2.17 -12.17 35.22
CA GLN A 120 0.83 -11.61 35.01
C GLN A 120 0.59 -11.25 33.55
N MET A 121 -0.69 -11.09 33.21
CA MET A 121 -1.10 -10.58 31.90
C MET A 121 -0.82 -9.08 31.79
N GLU A 122 -0.40 -8.64 30.61
CA GLU A 122 -0.33 -7.22 30.28
C GLU A 122 -1.65 -6.76 29.64
N ALA A 123 -1.99 -5.47 29.80
CA ALA A 123 -3.22 -4.90 29.24
C ALA A 123 -3.40 -5.15 27.72
N PRO A 124 -2.35 -5.10 26.86
CA PRO A 124 -2.49 -5.45 25.45
C PRO A 124 -2.80 -6.94 25.20
N GLU A 125 -2.32 -7.86 26.06
CA GLU A 125 -2.62 -9.30 25.97
C GLU A 125 -4.10 -9.55 26.24
N ILE A 126 -4.62 -8.96 27.33
CA ILE A 126 -6.03 -9.07 27.71
C ILE A 126 -6.93 -8.47 26.62
N ALA A 127 -6.62 -7.25 26.17
CA ALA A 127 -7.40 -6.59 25.12
C ALA A 127 -7.42 -7.38 23.81
N PHE A 128 -6.31 -8.06 23.46
CA PHE A 128 -6.28 -8.93 22.30
C PHE A 128 -7.19 -10.16 22.48
N LEU A 129 -7.13 -10.82 23.63
CA LEU A 129 -7.98 -11.96 23.94
C LEU A 129 -9.47 -11.58 23.95
N GLU A 130 -9.85 -10.46 24.58
CA GLU A 130 -11.22 -9.94 24.56
C GLU A 130 -11.74 -9.70 23.13
N TRP A 131 -10.94 -9.03 22.31
CA TRP A 131 -11.28 -8.79 20.90
C TRP A 131 -11.42 -10.09 20.12
N TRP A 132 -10.48 -11.02 20.29
CA TRP A 132 -10.50 -12.31 19.61
C TRP A 132 -11.75 -13.09 19.99
N VAL A 133 -12.05 -13.24 21.29
CA VAL A 133 -13.24 -13.94 21.79
C VAL A 133 -14.52 -13.32 21.25
N GLY A 134 -14.66 -11.99 21.33
CA GLY A 134 -15.84 -11.28 20.85
C GLY A 134 -16.03 -11.34 19.33
N GLY A 135 -14.94 -11.55 18.57
CA GLY A 135 -14.96 -11.71 17.12
C GLY A 135 -15.28 -13.12 16.62
N LEU A 136 -15.28 -14.13 17.50
CA LEU A 136 -15.56 -15.51 17.09
C LEU A 136 -17.03 -15.71 16.71
N PRO A 137 -17.34 -16.50 15.66
CA PRO A 137 -18.70 -16.89 15.36
C PRO A 137 -19.27 -17.76 16.48
N LYS A 138 -20.52 -17.52 16.87
CA LYS A 138 -21.21 -18.34 17.87
C LYS A 138 -21.35 -19.79 17.38
N GLY A 139 -21.02 -20.75 18.26
CA GLY A 139 -21.13 -22.17 17.97
C GLY A 139 -19.99 -22.99 18.59
N LYS A 140 -20.00 -24.30 18.37
CA LYS A 140 -18.98 -25.23 18.89
C LYS A 140 -17.86 -25.55 17.90
N GLN A 141 -18.06 -25.23 16.62
CA GLN A 141 -17.08 -25.55 15.59
C GLN A 141 -15.93 -24.54 15.62
N GLN A 142 -14.69 -25.04 15.58
CA GLN A 142 -13.53 -24.17 15.46
C GLN A 142 -13.58 -23.42 14.14
N PRO A 143 -13.59 -22.07 14.15
CA PRO A 143 -13.51 -21.32 12.92
C PRO A 143 -12.16 -21.53 12.26
N LYS A 144 -12.11 -21.40 10.93
CA LYS A 144 -10.84 -21.34 10.21
C LYS A 144 -10.05 -20.14 10.73
N ASP A 145 -8.79 -20.36 11.07
CA ASP A 145 -7.91 -19.27 11.50
C ASP A 145 -7.68 -18.28 10.35
N GLN A 146 -7.70 -17.00 10.67
CA GLN A 146 -7.62 -15.89 9.72
C GLN A 146 -6.58 -14.90 10.20
N THR A 147 -5.99 -14.18 9.25
CA THR A 147 -5.05 -13.11 9.56
C THR A 147 -5.77 -11.91 10.19
N LEU A 148 -5.04 -11.10 10.95
CA LEU A 148 -5.58 -9.85 11.52
C LEU A 148 -6.12 -8.91 10.43
N LYS A 149 -5.51 -8.91 9.25
CA LYS A 149 -5.99 -8.17 8.08
C LYS A 149 -7.33 -8.69 7.58
N GLU A 150 -7.50 -10.01 7.46
CA GLU A 150 -8.75 -10.63 7.00
C GLU A 150 -9.91 -10.40 7.99
N LEU A 151 -9.59 -10.29 9.28
CA LEU A 151 -10.55 -10.00 10.35
C LEU A 151 -10.85 -8.50 10.53
N ASN A 152 -10.22 -7.62 9.74
CA ASN A 152 -10.31 -6.17 9.91
C ASN A 152 -9.98 -5.71 11.35
N ALA A 153 -8.92 -6.29 11.93
CA ALA A 153 -8.49 -5.94 13.28
C ALA A 153 -8.21 -4.42 13.39
N PRO A 154 -8.73 -3.72 14.41
CA PRO A 154 -8.48 -2.31 14.60
C PRO A 154 -7.00 -2.06 14.96
N GLN A 155 -6.51 -0.84 14.75
CA GLN A 155 -5.09 -0.51 14.95
C GLN A 155 -4.59 -0.84 16.37
N SER A 156 -5.42 -0.66 17.39
CA SER A 156 -5.08 -1.01 18.78
C SER A 156 -4.74 -2.49 18.95
N ILE A 157 -5.37 -3.37 18.18
CA ILE A 157 -5.14 -4.82 18.20
C ILE A 157 -3.89 -5.19 17.39
N LEU A 158 -3.63 -4.49 16.27
CA LEU A 158 -2.37 -4.63 15.55
C LEU A 158 -1.18 -4.20 16.40
N ASP A 159 -1.33 -3.11 17.17
CA ASP A 159 -0.30 -2.62 18.09
C ASP A 159 -0.08 -3.58 19.26
N ALA A 160 -1.17 -4.17 19.80
CA ALA A 160 -1.09 -5.22 20.81
C ALA A 160 -0.33 -6.45 20.27
N ALA A 161 -0.72 -6.96 19.11
CA ALA A 161 -0.04 -8.08 18.46
C ALA A 161 1.43 -7.78 18.16
N ALA A 162 1.77 -6.55 17.79
CA ALA A 162 3.15 -6.14 17.55
C ALA A 162 4.01 -6.20 18.82
N LYS A 163 3.46 -5.84 19.99
CA LYS A 163 4.18 -5.90 21.28
C LYS A 163 4.42 -7.32 21.77
N LEU A 164 3.60 -8.27 21.34
CA LEU A 164 3.74 -9.69 21.66
C LEU A 164 4.83 -10.38 20.83
N ALA A 165 5.39 -9.68 19.86
CA ALA A 165 6.56 -10.15 19.14
C ALA A 165 7.78 -10.15 20.06
N SER A 166 8.60 -11.21 20.01
CA SER A 166 9.84 -11.25 20.78
C SER A 166 10.76 -10.06 20.40
N PRO A 167 11.69 -9.64 21.28
CA PRO A 167 12.67 -8.60 20.94
C PRO A 167 13.42 -8.88 19.63
N GLU A 168 13.66 -10.15 19.32
CA GLU A 168 14.29 -10.61 18.07
C GLU A 168 13.38 -10.38 16.85
N GLU A 169 12.09 -10.67 16.97
CA GLU A 169 11.11 -10.46 15.90
C GLU A 169 10.90 -8.95 15.60
N LEU A 170 10.89 -8.12 16.65
CA LEU A 170 10.84 -6.67 16.49
C LEU A 170 12.09 -6.11 15.80
N ALA A 171 13.27 -6.65 16.11
CA ALA A 171 14.52 -6.24 15.47
C ALA A 171 14.53 -6.59 13.98
N VAL A 172 14.11 -7.80 13.61
CA VAL A 172 14.04 -8.24 12.21
C VAL A 172 13.01 -7.44 11.42
N ALA A 173 11.82 -7.19 11.97
CA ALA A 173 10.80 -6.37 11.32
C ALA A 173 11.30 -4.94 11.05
N ARG A 174 12.03 -4.34 11.99
CA ARG A 174 12.68 -3.03 11.81
C ARG A 174 13.74 -3.09 10.72
N MET A 175 14.58 -4.13 10.68
CA MET A 175 15.59 -4.30 9.62
C MET A 175 14.96 -4.48 8.24
N ALA A 176 13.86 -5.24 8.13
CA ALA A 176 13.14 -5.43 6.88
C ALA A 176 12.49 -4.12 6.39
N LEU A 177 11.87 -3.36 7.30
CA LEU A 177 11.31 -2.04 6.99
C LEU A 177 12.41 -1.07 6.53
N GLU A 178 13.54 -1.03 7.23
CA GLU A 178 14.67 -0.17 6.86
C GLU A 178 15.27 -0.57 5.50
N SER A 179 15.40 -1.87 5.24
CA SER A 179 15.85 -2.37 3.93
C SER A 179 14.87 -2.02 2.80
N ALA A 180 13.57 -2.15 3.05
CA ALA A 180 12.54 -1.77 2.08
C ALA A 180 12.55 -0.25 1.81
N LYS A 181 12.68 0.57 2.86
CA LYS A 181 12.83 2.02 2.75
C LYS A 181 14.07 2.38 1.94
N LYS A 182 15.23 1.80 2.27
CA LYS A 182 16.48 2.03 1.55
C LYS A 182 16.37 1.66 0.07
N LYS A 183 15.74 0.52 -0.24
CA LYS A 183 15.47 0.10 -1.62
C LYS A 183 14.57 1.11 -2.36
N ALA A 184 13.55 1.66 -1.69
CA ALA A 184 12.67 2.66 -2.28
C ALA A 184 13.42 3.98 -2.56
N GLU A 185 14.25 4.42 -1.63
CA GLU A 185 15.13 5.60 -1.78
C GLU A 185 16.12 5.42 -2.94
N ASP A 186 16.78 4.27 -3.02
CA ASP A 186 17.73 3.96 -4.09
C ASP A 186 17.03 3.91 -5.46
N ALA A 187 15.81 3.37 -5.53
CA ALA A 187 14.99 3.37 -6.74
C ALA A 187 14.56 4.79 -7.15
N ALA A 188 14.17 5.64 -6.20
CA ALA A 188 13.81 7.03 -6.45
C ALA A 188 15.02 7.85 -6.95
N ALA A 189 16.19 7.65 -6.32
CA ALA A 189 17.44 8.26 -6.74
C ALA A 189 17.84 7.82 -8.16
N ALA A 190 17.67 6.53 -8.49
CA ALA A 190 17.93 6.01 -9.83
C ALA A 190 17.00 6.63 -10.89
N LYS A 191 15.69 6.77 -10.58
CA LYS A 191 14.73 7.45 -11.48
C LYS A 191 15.12 8.89 -11.76
N ARG A 192 15.44 9.68 -10.73
CA ARG A 192 15.90 11.07 -10.90
C ARG A 192 17.18 11.16 -11.72
N LYS A 193 18.15 10.28 -11.43
CA LYS A 193 19.42 10.22 -12.16
C LYS A 193 19.23 9.89 -13.65
N ALA A 194 18.26 9.05 -13.99
CA ALA A 194 17.98 8.66 -15.37
C ALA A 194 17.58 9.86 -16.26
N ILE A 195 16.88 10.85 -15.70
CA ILE A 195 16.43 12.04 -16.42
C ILE A 195 17.30 13.28 -16.19
N ASP A 196 18.26 13.23 -15.26
CA ASP A 196 19.02 14.40 -14.80
C ASP A 196 19.69 15.18 -15.95
N GLY A 197 20.31 14.46 -16.90
CA GLY A 197 20.93 15.09 -18.08
C GLY A 197 19.93 15.86 -18.93
N ALA A 198 18.77 15.25 -19.24
CA ALA A 198 17.71 15.88 -20.03
C ALA A 198 17.05 17.04 -19.28
N LEU A 199 16.77 16.86 -17.99
CA LEU A 199 16.20 17.89 -17.12
C LEU A 199 17.13 19.11 -17.00
N ASN A 200 18.43 18.88 -16.84
CA ASN A 200 19.42 19.95 -16.78
C ASN A 200 19.59 20.67 -18.13
N ALA A 201 19.50 19.95 -19.25
CA ALA A 201 19.49 20.56 -20.58
C ALA A 201 18.26 21.48 -20.75
N LEU A 202 17.07 21.01 -20.37
CA LEU A 202 15.84 21.81 -20.39
C LEU A 202 15.94 23.03 -19.49
N LYS A 203 16.44 22.90 -18.26
CA LYS A 203 16.55 24.02 -17.31
C LYS A 203 17.53 25.12 -17.76
N ARG A 204 18.46 24.81 -18.67
CA ARG A 204 19.36 25.81 -19.28
C ARG A 204 18.71 26.54 -20.45
N ASP A 205 17.66 25.98 -21.03
CA ASP A 205 16.84 26.67 -22.02
C ASP A 205 15.98 27.72 -21.30
N GLU A 206 16.08 28.98 -21.75
CA GLU A 206 15.37 30.12 -21.16
C GLU A 206 13.85 29.90 -21.13
N LEU A 207 13.31 29.05 -22.01
CA LEU A 207 11.89 28.71 -22.03
C LEU A 207 11.45 27.92 -20.79
N PHE A 208 12.29 27.07 -20.19
CA PHE A 208 11.88 26.14 -19.12
C PHE A 208 12.40 26.47 -17.73
N LYS A 209 13.32 27.44 -17.63
CA LYS A 209 14.07 27.77 -16.41
C LYS A 209 13.23 27.89 -15.13
N THR A 210 12.03 28.48 -15.22
CA THR A 210 11.11 28.68 -14.09
C THR A 210 9.84 27.84 -14.17
N SER A 211 9.71 27.04 -15.23
CA SER A 211 8.46 26.39 -15.63
C SER A 211 8.47 24.88 -15.38
N LEU A 212 9.60 24.32 -14.92
CA LEU A 212 9.79 22.88 -14.72
C LEU A 212 10.44 22.56 -13.37
N MET A 213 9.71 21.84 -12.52
CA MET A 213 10.13 21.52 -11.15
C MET A 213 9.64 20.14 -10.71
N TYR A 214 10.25 19.57 -9.65
CA TYR A 214 9.68 18.39 -9.00
C TYR A 214 8.42 18.77 -8.22
N VAL A 215 7.44 17.87 -8.18
CA VAL A 215 6.18 18.08 -7.43
C VAL A 215 6.44 18.31 -5.93
N SER A 216 7.50 17.70 -5.39
CA SER A 216 7.99 17.92 -4.02
C SER A 216 9.49 17.60 -3.94
N GLN A 217 10.13 17.91 -2.81
CA GLN A 217 11.57 17.65 -2.60
C GLN A 217 11.95 16.17 -2.77
N ASP A 218 11.05 15.24 -2.46
CA ASP A 218 11.28 13.80 -2.52
C ASP A 218 10.61 13.10 -3.72
N SER A 219 9.81 13.82 -4.50
CA SER A 219 9.06 13.24 -5.64
C SER A 219 9.96 12.90 -6.83
N THR A 220 9.75 11.76 -7.48
CA THR A 220 10.37 11.47 -8.79
C THR A 220 9.67 12.17 -9.95
N GLU A 221 8.48 12.72 -9.69
CA GLU A 221 7.61 13.30 -10.70
C GLU A 221 7.79 14.81 -10.82
N LEU A 222 7.60 15.30 -12.04
CA LEU A 222 7.78 16.67 -12.47
C LEU A 222 6.42 17.34 -12.74
N GLU A 223 6.38 18.62 -12.43
CA GLU A 223 5.37 19.57 -12.85
C GLU A 223 5.96 20.52 -13.90
N PHE A 224 5.27 20.64 -15.03
CA PHE A 224 5.50 21.66 -16.03
C PHE A 224 4.35 22.66 -16.06
N THR A 225 4.65 23.96 -15.95
CA THR A 225 3.66 25.03 -16.01
C THR A 225 4.07 26.14 -16.99
N ALA A 226 3.22 26.40 -17.97
CA ALA A 226 3.46 27.37 -19.04
C ALA A 226 2.77 28.72 -18.79
N VAL A 227 2.34 29.02 -17.54
CA VAL A 227 1.61 30.27 -17.23
C VAL A 227 2.37 31.52 -17.67
N SER A 228 3.69 31.55 -17.46
CA SER A 228 4.57 32.63 -17.91
C SER A 228 4.99 32.52 -19.38
N LEU A 229 4.65 31.42 -20.06
CA LEU A 229 5.07 31.08 -21.42
C LEU A 229 3.92 31.13 -22.43
N ARG A 230 2.73 31.60 -22.04
CA ARG A 230 1.52 31.63 -22.88
C ARG A 230 1.75 32.21 -24.28
N LYS A 231 2.59 33.24 -24.40
CA LYS A 231 2.89 33.92 -25.68
C LYS A 231 4.10 33.35 -26.43
N SER A 232 4.87 32.45 -25.82
CA SER A 232 6.16 32.00 -26.34
C SER A 232 6.27 30.48 -26.50
N LEU A 233 5.50 29.70 -25.74
CA LEU A 233 5.45 28.25 -25.87
C LEU A 233 4.66 27.88 -27.12
N ASN A 234 5.37 27.31 -28.09
CA ASN A 234 4.84 26.77 -29.33
C ASN A 234 5.11 25.27 -29.43
N ASP A 235 4.71 24.67 -30.54
CA ASP A 235 4.87 23.26 -30.88
C ASP A 235 6.31 22.73 -30.70
N GLU A 236 7.30 23.44 -31.22
CA GLU A 236 8.71 23.04 -31.11
C GLU A 236 9.20 23.16 -29.67
N GLY A 237 8.72 24.15 -28.92
CA GLY A 237 8.94 24.25 -27.49
C GLY A 237 8.39 23.03 -26.76
N PHE A 238 7.12 22.69 -26.96
CA PHE A 238 6.47 21.59 -26.25
C PHE A 238 7.13 20.23 -26.52
N LYS A 239 7.53 19.95 -27.77
CA LYS A 239 8.25 18.72 -28.15
C LYS A 239 9.55 18.50 -27.38
N LYS A 240 10.19 19.57 -26.87
CA LYS A 240 11.41 19.46 -26.06
C LYS A 240 11.18 18.69 -24.75
N LEU A 241 9.93 18.55 -24.28
CA LEU A 241 9.60 17.76 -23.09
C LEU A 241 9.67 16.25 -23.30
N ALA A 242 9.73 15.76 -24.55
CA ALA A 242 9.71 14.33 -24.87
C ALA A 242 10.73 13.48 -24.07
N PRO A 243 11.99 13.91 -23.83
CA PRO A 243 12.96 13.13 -23.07
C PRO A 243 12.60 12.91 -21.59
N ILE A 244 11.67 13.68 -21.05
CA ILE A 244 11.21 13.60 -19.65
C ILE A 244 9.72 13.27 -19.54
N ALA A 245 9.07 12.90 -20.64
CA ALA A 245 7.62 12.72 -20.71
C ALA A 245 7.10 11.72 -19.67
N ASP A 246 7.80 10.60 -19.48
CA ASP A 246 7.45 9.57 -18.49
C ASP A 246 7.62 10.05 -17.02
N SER A 247 8.21 11.21 -16.77
CA SER A 247 8.34 11.78 -15.42
C SER A 247 7.39 12.95 -15.18
N LEU A 248 6.53 13.31 -16.13
CA LEU A 248 5.58 14.42 -15.97
C LEU A 248 4.29 13.91 -15.32
N ALA A 249 4.02 14.37 -14.10
CA ALA A 249 2.75 14.14 -13.41
C ALA A 249 1.79 15.33 -13.54
N THR A 250 2.29 16.53 -13.82
CA THR A 250 1.44 17.70 -14.04
C THR A 250 1.93 18.50 -15.23
N VAL A 251 1.02 18.80 -16.16
CA VAL A 251 1.29 19.61 -17.34
C VAL A 251 0.21 20.67 -17.45
N LYS A 252 0.61 21.94 -17.33
CA LYS A 252 -0.29 23.08 -17.45
C LYS A 252 0.11 23.96 -18.62
N VAL A 253 -0.59 23.82 -19.75
CA VAL A 253 -0.28 24.51 -21.01
C VAL A 253 -1.42 25.40 -21.50
N GLY A 254 -2.33 25.76 -20.59
CA GLY A 254 -3.45 26.61 -20.94
C GLY A 254 -3.05 27.99 -21.49
N SER A 255 -3.79 28.45 -22.48
CA SER A 255 -3.61 29.72 -23.21
C SER A 255 -2.25 29.85 -23.92
N THR A 256 -1.68 28.74 -24.39
CA THR A 256 -0.42 28.72 -25.15
C THR A 256 -0.66 28.66 -26.67
N LEU A 257 0.42 28.74 -27.46
CA LEU A 257 0.38 28.67 -28.92
C LEU A 257 0.59 27.24 -29.46
N ILE A 258 0.34 26.22 -28.63
CA ILE A 258 0.49 24.82 -29.02
C ILE A 258 -0.72 24.38 -29.84
N SER A 259 -0.47 23.79 -30.99
CA SER A 259 -1.50 23.23 -31.85
C SER A 259 -2.05 21.92 -31.30
N GLU A 260 -3.31 21.60 -31.64
CA GLU A 260 -3.91 20.30 -31.33
C GLU A 260 -3.06 19.13 -31.87
N SER A 261 -2.44 19.30 -33.05
CA SER A 261 -1.65 18.25 -33.68
C SER A 261 -0.49 17.77 -32.79
N VAL A 262 0.17 18.68 -32.09
CA VAL A 262 1.27 18.36 -31.18
C VAL A 262 0.77 17.80 -29.86
N LEU A 263 -0.38 18.27 -29.36
CA LEU A 263 -1.02 17.65 -28.19
C LEU A 263 -1.35 16.18 -28.47
N ILE A 264 -1.88 15.87 -29.65
CA ILE A 264 -2.21 14.50 -30.06
C ILE A 264 -0.96 13.60 -30.11
N SER A 265 0.17 14.10 -30.62
CA SER A 265 1.38 13.28 -30.76
C SER A 265 2.17 13.12 -29.46
N GLU A 266 2.17 14.12 -28.58
CA GLU A 266 3.04 14.17 -27.41
C GLU A 266 2.35 13.74 -26.11
N LEU A 267 1.07 14.07 -25.88
CA LEU A 267 0.38 13.70 -24.64
C LEU A 267 0.41 12.20 -24.34
N PRO A 268 0.19 11.27 -25.31
CA PRO A 268 0.22 9.83 -25.03
C PRO A 268 1.56 9.30 -24.49
N LYS A 269 2.65 10.06 -24.65
CA LYS A 269 3.97 9.72 -24.11
C LYS A 269 4.09 10.03 -22.61
N MET A 270 3.19 10.84 -22.05
CA MET A 270 3.21 11.29 -20.65
C MET A 270 2.37 10.36 -19.77
N LYS A 271 2.82 9.11 -19.61
CA LYS A 271 1.99 8.02 -19.05
C LYS A 271 1.62 8.19 -17.57
N ASN A 272 2.40 8.98 -16.83
CA ASN A 272 2.19 9.23 -15.40
C ASN A 272 1.44 10.55 -15.12
N LEU A 273 0.86 11.16 -16.15
CA LEU A 273 0.18 12.44 -16.04
C LEU A 273 -1.12 12.31 -15.24
N THR A 274 -1.18 12.97 -14.09
CA THR A 274 -2.35 12.99 -13.19
C THR A 274 -3.14 14.29 -13.29
N LYS A 275 -2.49 15.40 -13.67
CA LYS A 275 -3.14 16.71 -13.85
C LYS A 275 -2.77 17.33 -15.19
N LEU A 276 -3.78 17.66 -15.98
CA LEU A 276 -3.62 18.27 -17.29
C LEU A 276 -4.49 19.52 -17.43
N ASP A 277 -3.85 20.66 -17.69
CA ASP A 277 -4.55 21.91 -18.01
C ASP A 277 -4.35 22.26 -19.50
N LEU A 278 -5.44 22.13 -20.26
CA LEU A 278 -5.55 22.50 -21.68
C LEU A 278 -6.47 23.71 -21.88
N SER A 279 -6.69 24.50 -20.82
CA SER A 279 -7.63 25.62 -20.89
C SER A 279 -7.25 26.64 -21.97
N GLN A 280 -8.24 27.16 -22.70
CA GLN A 280 -8.04 28.12 -23.79
C GLN A 280 -6.98 27.69 -24.79
N THR A 281 -6.94 26.39 -25.10
CA THR A 281 -6.21 25.84 -26.25
C THR A 281 -7.20 25.50 -27.36
N GLU A 282 -6.69 25.24 -28.57
CA GLU A 282 -7.54 24.88 -29.70
C GLU A 282 -8.03 23.42 -29.66
N ILE A 283 -7.84 22.69 -28.55
CA ILE A 283 -8.23 21.29 -28.39
C ILE A 283 -9.72 21.08 -28.72
N SER A 284 -9.99 20.09 -29.56
CA SER A 284 -11.31 19.68 -30.01
C SER A 284 -11.63 18.25 -29.60
N ASP A 285 -12.77 17.72 -30.04
CA ASP A 285 -13.15 16.32 -29.85
C ASP A 285 -12.11 15.34 -30.42
N GLY A 286 -11.39 15.73 -31.49
CA GLY A 286 -10.31 14.92 -32.07
C GLY A 286 -9.14 14.75 -31.11
N GLY A 287 -8.72 15.84 -30.46
CA GLY A 287 -7.66 15.82 -29.47
C GLY A 287 -7.94 14.95 -28.24
N LEU A 288 -9.20 14.73 -27.88
CA LEU A 288 -9.56 13.90 -26.72
C LEU A 288 -9.25 12.41 -26.90
N ASP A 289 -9.03 11.91 -28.12
CA ASP A 289 -8.55 10.53 -28.32
C ASP A 289 -7.15 10.32 -27.73
N ALA A 290 -6.30 11.36 -27.78
CA ALA A 290 -4.99 11.33 -27.15
C ALA A 290 -5.09 11.45 -25.63
N VAL A 291 -5.95 12.35 -25.14
CA VAL A 291 -6.20 12.52 -23.69
C VAL A 291 -6.74 11.22 -23.07
N ALA A 292 -7.61 10.49 -23.78
CA ALA A 292 -8.18 9.22 -23.34
C ALA A 292 -7.15 8.09 -23.10
N GLN A 293 -5.90 8.26 -23.54
CA GLN A 293 -4.80 7.31 -23.30
C GLN A 293 -4.11 7.52 -21.94
N LEU A 294 -4.34 8.66 -21.29
CA LEU A 294 -3.71 9.04 -20.01
C LEU A 294 -4.40 8.36 -18.82
N LYS A 295 -4.18 7.06 -18.63
CA LYS A 295 -4.95 6.24 -17.66
C LYS A 295 -4.80 6.66 -16.19
N GLU A 296 -3.76 7.42 -15.89
CA GLU A 296 -3.48 7.98 -14.57
C GLU A 296 -4.11 9.37 -14.33
N LEU A 297 -4.82 9.93 -15.32
CA LEU A 297 -5.37 11.28 -15.24
C LEU A 297 -6.53 11.39 -14.24
N GLU A 298 -6.38 12.29 -13.27
CA GLU A 298 -7.34 12.56 -12.20
C GLU A 298 -8.02 13.91 -12.35
N TRP A 299 -7.31 14.88 -12.94
CA TRP A 299 -7.74 16.26 -13.06
C TRP A 299 -7.51 16.75 -14.49
N LEU A 300 -8.56 17.24 -15.14
CA LEU A 300 -8.52 17.75 -16.50
C LEU A 300 -9.24 19.10 -16.59
N ASN A 301 -8.57 20.11 -17.13
CA ASN A 301 -9.16 21.41 -17.42
C ASN A 301 -9.27 21.65 -18.92
N LEU A 302 -10.51 21.78 -19.39
CA LEU A 302 -10.91 22.07 -20.77
C LEU A 302 -11.64 23.42 -20.87
N TYR A 303 -11.46 24.31 -19.89
CA TYR A 303 -12.03 25.67 -19.91
C TYR A 303 -11.75 26.36 -21.25
N GLY A 304 -12.74 26.99 -21.89
CA GLY A 304 -12.55 27.74 -23.12
C GLY A 304 -12.07 26.91 -24.32
N SER A 305 -12.41 25.61 -24.38
CA SER A 305 -12.00 24.71 -25.47
C SER A 305 -13.11 24.47 -26.50
N ASN A 306 -12.76 23.85 -27.63
CA ASN A 306 -13.71 23.49 -28.69
C ASN A 306 -14.39 22.13 -28.48
N VAL A 307 -14.23 21.53 -27.31
CA VAL A 307 -14.78 20.20 -26.98
C VAL A 307 -16.31 20.26 -26.83
N THR A 308 -16.99 19.30 -27.45
CA THR A 308 -18.45 19.12 -27.42
C THR A 308 -18.84 17.89 -26.57
N ASP A 309 -20.14 17.65 -26.41
CA ASP A 309 -20.67 16.46 -25.73
C ASP A 309 -20.18 15.14 -26.35
N ALA A 310 -19.99 15.12 -27.68
CA ALA A 310 -19.49 13.93 -28.38
C ALA A 310 -18.03 13.63 -27.99
N GLY A 311 -17.20 14.66 -27.86
CA GLY A 311 -15.83 14.54 -27.36
C GLY A 311 -15.78 14.10 -25.90
N LEU A 312 -16.64 14.66 -25.04
CA LEU A 312 -16.65 14.31 -23.60
C LEU A 312 -16.84 12.82 -23.36
N LEU A 313 -17.70 12.14 -24.13
CA LEU A 313 -17.92 10.70 -23.96
C LEU A 313 -16.66 9.84 -24.18
N LYS A 314 -15.64 10.35 -24.87
CA LYS A 314 -14.34 9.66 -25.02
C LYS A 314 -13.59 9.54 -23.69
N LEU A 315 -13.83 10.47 -22.75
CA LEU A 315 -13.19 10.50 -21.44
C LEU A 315 -13.62 9.36 -20.51
N ARG A 316 -14.67 8.59 -20.85
CA ARG A 316 -15.04 7.35 -20.13
C ARG A 316 -13.91 6.33 -20.03
N ALA A 317 -12.90 6.45 -20.90
CA ALA A 317 -11.71 5.61 -20.90
C ALA A 317 -10.69 5.98 -19.80
N LEU A 318 -10.97 6.99 -18.98
CA LEU A 318 -10.12 7.48 -17.89
C LEU A 318 -10.67 7.06 -16.52
N PRO A 319 -10.28 5.88 -16.00
CA PRO A 319 -10.91 5.30 -14.81
C PRO A 319 -10.62 6.06 -13.52
N LYS A 320 -9.59 6.93 -13.52
CA LYS A 320 -9.16 7.72 -12.35
C LYS A 320 -9.63 9.17 -12.42
N LEU A 321 -10.32 9.60 -13.49
CA LEU A 321 -10.71 10.99 -13.66
C LEU A 321 -11.74 11.39 -12.60
N GLN A 322 -11.39 12.37 -11.77
CA GLN A 322 -12.19 12.84 -10.64
C GLN A 322 -12.71 14.26 -10.86
N LYS A 323 -11.96 15.13 -11.53
CA LYS A 323 -12.31 16.54 -11.71
C LYS A 323 -12.18 16.97 -13.15
N LEU A 324 -13.24 17.54 -13.70
CA LEU A 324 -13.32 18.01 -15.08
C LEU A 324 -13.88 19.44 -15.14
N TYR A 325 -13.11 20.37 -15.68
CA TYR A 325 -13.51 21.78 -15.82
C TYR A 325 -13.88 22.07 -17.27
N LEU A 326 -15.08 22.60 -17.48
CA LEU A 326 -15.77 22.71 -18.77
C LEU A 326 -16.31 24.12 -19.05
N TRP A 327 -16.05 25.09 -18.16
CA TRP A 327 -16.54 26.45 -18.34
C TRP A 327 -16.12 27.02 -19.70
N ASP A 328 -16.99 27.75 -20.39
CA ASP A 328 -16.74 28.33 -21.72
C ASP A 328 -16.29 27.31 -22.81
N SER A 329 -16.50 26.01 -22.58
CA SER A 329 -16.36 24.99 -23.64
C SER A 329 -17.65 24.85 -24.45
N LYS A 330 -17.63 24.08 -25.53
CA LYS A 330 -18.84 23.75 -26.33
C LYS A 330 -19.64 22.58 -25.75
N ALA A 331 -19.19 21.99 -24.63
CA ALA A 331 -19.91 20.94 -23.95
C ALA A 331 -21.05 21.50 -23.10
N THR A 332 -22.09 20.71 -22.93
CA THR A 332 -23.30 21.06 -22.19
C THR A 332 -23.32 20.36 -20.83
N PRO A 333 -24.09 20.88 -19.86
CA PRO A 333 -24.38 20.15 -18.62
C PRO A 333 -24.97 18.75 -18.88
N GLU A 334 -25.76 18.57 -19.94
CA GLU A 334 -26.33 17.28 -20.34
C GLU A 334 -25.26 16.28 -20.79
N GLY A 335 -24.29 16.72 -21.61
CA GLY A 335 -23.16 15.89 -22.03
C GLY A 335 -22.26 15.50 -20.85
N ALA A 336 -22.00 16.44 -19.95
CA ALA A 336 -21.28 16.18 -18.70
C ALA A 336 -22.03 15.17 -17.80
N ALA A 337 -23.36 15.29 -17.70
CA ALA A 337 -24.18 14.33 -16.96
C ALA A 337 -24.17 12.93 -17.60
N ALA A 338 -24.11 12.84 -18.94
CA ALA A 338 -23.94 11.58 -19.64
C ALA A 338 -22.60 10.90 -19.31
N LEU A 339 -21.50 11.66 -19.33
CA LEU A 339 -20.18 11.14 -18.92
C LEU A 339 -20.16 10.69 -17.46
N LYS A 340 -20.81 11.42 -16.55
CA LYS A 340 -20.89 11.07 -15.13
C LYS A 340 -21.59 9.73 -14.87
N LYS A 341 -22.47 9.27 -15.77
CA LYS A 341 -23.06 7.92 -15.67
C LYS A 341 -22.02 6.82 -15.88
N GLU A 342 -21.02 7.07 -16.72
CA GLU A 342 -19.89 6.16 -16.96
C GLU A 342 -18.81 6.27 -15.86
N LEU A 343 -18.70 7.45 -15.24
CA LEU A 343 -17.74 7.77 -14.18
C LEU A 343 -18.46 8.33 -12.93
N PRO A 344 -19.04 7.48 -12.05
CA PRO A 344 -19.94 7.91 -10.97
C PRO A 344 -19.32 8.86 -9.93
N GLY A 345 -17.98 8.88 -9.80
CA GLY A 345 -17.23 9.76 -8.92
C GLY A 345 -16.78 11.08 -9.56
N LEU A 346 -17.10 11.33 -10.83
CA LEU A 346 -16.65 12.51 -11.55
C LEU A 346 -17.39 13.78 -11.10
N GLU A 347 -16.60 14.78 -10.71
CA GLU A 347 -17.03 16.15 -10.49
C GLU A 347 -16.82 16.97 -11.77
N THR A 348 -17.86 17.69 -12.21
CA THR A 348 -17.82 18.55 -13.38
C THR A 348 -18.09 20.00 -12.98
N TYR A 349 -17.34 20.94 -13.57
CA TYR A 349 -17.35 22.34 -13.19
C TYR A 349 -17.58 23.23 -14.41
N PHE A 350 -18.69 23.99 -14.43
CA PHE A 350 -19.07 24.92 -15.51
C PHE A 350 -18.85 26.40 -15.15
N GLY A 351 -18.10 26.69 -14.08
CA GLY A 351 -17.96 28.04 -13.54
C GLY A 351 -19.10 28.40 -12.59
N VAL A 352 -18.96 29.54 -11.90
CA VAL A 352 -20.04 30.13 -11.10
C VAL A 352 -20.61 31.26 -11.93
N ASN A 353 -21.92 31.22 -12.20
CA ASN A 353 -22.63 32.30 -12.87
C ASN A 353 -22.64 33.59 -12.05
#